data_AF-A0A931Z3W4-F1
#
_entry.id   AF-A0A931Z3W4-F1
#
_cell.length_a   1.000
_cell.length_b   1.000
_cell.length_c   1.000
_cell.angle_alpha   90.00
_cell.angle_beta   90.00
_cell.angle_gamma   90.00
#
_symmetry.space_group_name_H-M   'P 1'
#
loop_
_entity.id
_entity.type
_entity.pdbx_description
1 polymer ?
#
loop_
_entity_poly.entity_id
_entity_poly.type
_entity_poly.pdbx_seq_one_letter_code
_entity_poly.pdbx_strand_id
1 'polypeptide(L)'
;TVTKAAAEALVRAAHRRAAALVRRRGLKVIGPVHPADPENPWCCDLVMERRGEDTVGHDVPPDGGWMFAVHPGPGCETAEFGLCLYPATIRVGRRTLRTGCAGWGYAGFCKTQYASLHGEAHFLKCHRAIIDLLLIWKKLGAAVTIKDEGAYWPGRDEAKLLAEVGQMNQLVAAVGGAMKDAADEGGPSVQAPFFSTGSLNCWRRRASTGTRPASARQSRR
;
A
#
# COMPACT_ATOMS: atom_id res chain seq x y z
N THR A 1 7.05 31.42 -3.12
CA THR A 1 6.73 30.22 -3.93
C THR A 1 8.00 29.46 -4.22
N VAL A 2 8.04 28.14 -4.02
CA VAL A 2 9.21 27.31 -4.34
C VAL A 2 9.46 27.38 -5.85
N THR A 3 10.71 27.64 -6.25
CA THR A 3 11.08 27.71 -7.67
C THR A 3 11.31 26.30 -8.23
N LYS A 4 11.21 26.16 -9.56
CA LYS A 4 11.54 24.93 -10.28
C LYS A 4 12.93 24.40 -9.90
N ALA A 5 13.95 25.26 -9.93
CA ALA A 5 15.31 24.88 -9.54
C ALA A 5 15.43 24.43 -8.07
N ALA A 6 14.71 25.07 -7.14
CA ALA A 6 14.73 24.68 -5.73
C ALA A 6 14.06 23.30 -5.50
N ALA A 7 12.95 23.03 -6.19
CA ALA A 7 12.28 21.72 -6.14
C ALA A 7 13.18 20.61 -6.70
N GLU A 8 13.85 20.85 -7.83
CA GLU A 8 14.81 19.90 -8.40
C GLU A 8 15.97 19.61 -7.44
N ALA A 9 16.57 20.66 -6.86
CA ALA A 9 17.67 20.53 -5.93
C ALA A 9 17.27 19.70 -4.69
N LEU A 10 16.04 19.90 -4.20
CA LEU A 10 15.48 19.14 -3.08
C LEU A 10 15.30 17.66 -3.44
N VAL A 11 14.68 17.34 -4.59
CA VAL A 11 14.50 15.96 -5.05
C VAL A 11 15.84 15.26 -5.23
N ARG A 12 16.83 15.92 -5.84
CA ARG A 12 18.18 15.36 -6.01
C ARG A 12 18.90 15.17 -4.68
N ALA A 13 18.71 16.05 -3.71
CA ALA A 13 19.25 15.87 -2.37
C ALA A 13 18.59 14.69 -1.63
N ALA A 14 17.27 14.53 -1.77
CA ALA A 14 16.52 13.39 -1.24
C ALA A 14 17.00 12.08 -1.88
N HIS A 15 17.14 12.05 -3.20
CA HIS A 15 17.64 10.90 -3.96
C HIS A 15 19.04 10.46 -3.49
N ARG A 16 20.00 11.40 -3.34
CA ARG A 16 21.34 11.07 -2.83
C ARG A 16 21.31 10.42 -1.45
N ARG A 17 20.49 10.95 -0.54
CA ARG A 17 20.32 10.40 0.82
C ARG A 17 19.59 9.06 0.80
N ALA A 18 18.58 8.90 -0.06
CA ALA A 18 17.87 7.66 -0.28
C ALA A 18 18.81 6.57 -0.82
N ALA A 19 19.66 6.90 -1.81
CA ALA A 19 20.65 5.98 -2.35
C ALA A 19 21.63 5.48 -1.27
N ALA A 20 22.05 6.36 -0.35
CA ALA A 20 22.87 5.96 0.80
C ALA A 20 22.12 5.04 1.77
N LEU A 21 20.83 5.30 2.03
CA LEU A 21 19.97 4.44 2.85
C LEU A 21 19.76 3.06 2.21
N VAL A 22 19.45 3.02 0.91
CA VAL A 22 19.26 1.80 0.10
C VAL A 22 20.48 0.90 0.21
N ARG A 23 21.69 1.44 0.01
CA ARG A 23 22.94 0.68 0.18
C ARG A 23 23.12 0.17 1.61
N ARG A 24 22.95 1.05 2.61
CA ARG A 24 23.15 0.69 4.02
C ARG A 24 22.17 -0.38 4.52
N ARG A 25 20.92 -0.37 4.02
CA ARG A 25 19.85 -1.29 4.45
C ARG A 25 19.74 -2.54 3.57
N GLY A 26 20.52 -2.66 2.50
CA GLY A 26 20.42 -3.76 1.55
C GLY A 26 19.03 -3.84 0.89
N LEU A 27 18.50 -2.69 0.44
CA LEU A 27 17.25 -2.66 -0.34
C LEU A 27 17.52 -3.03 -1.80
N LYS A 28 16.47 -3.43 -2.52
CA LYS A 28 16.61 -4.04 -3.85
C LYS A 28 17.09 -3.07 -4.93
N VAL A 29 16.39 -1.96 -5.16
CA VAL A 29 16.79 -1.01 -6.21
C VAL A 29 16.31 0.41 -5.92
N ILE A 30 17.08 1.40 -6.40
CA ILE A 30 16.67 2.81 -6.52
C ILE A 30 16.84 3.24 -7.97
N GLY A 31 15.81 3.83 -8.55
CA GLY A 31 15.81 4.37 -9.90
C GLY A 31 16.55 5.72 -10.00
N PRO A 32 16.89 6.17 -11.21
CA PRO A 32 17.40 7.52 -11.42
C PRO A 32 16.33 8.57 -11.11
N VAL A 33 16.74 9.81 -10.86
CA VAL A 33 15.81 10.95 -10.88
C VAL A 33 15.41 11.22 -12.33
N HIS A 34 14.11 11.29 -12.59
CA HIS A 34 13.54 11.59 -13.90
C HIS A 34 12.49 12.71 -13.82
N PRO A 35 12.17 13.39 -14.93
CA PRO A 35 11.02 14.29 -14.97
C PRO A 35 9.72 13.56 -14.65
N ALA A 36 8.79 14.25 -13.98
CA ALA A 36 7.42 13.74 -13.80
C ALA A 36 6.72 13.66 -15.16
N ASP A 37 6.11 12.52 -15.44
CA ASP A 37 5.43 12.23 -16.70
C ASP A 37 3.91 12.42 -16.51
N PRO A 38 3.26 13.35 -17.23
CA PRO A 38 1.83 13.58 -17.10
C PRO A 38 0.95 12.42 -17.58
N GLU A 39 1.51 11.49 -18.36
CA GLU A 39 0.78 10.29 -18.81
C GLU A 39 0.94 9.11 -17.84
N ASN A 40 1.87 9.23 -16.88
CA ASN A 40 2.09 8.20 -15.87
C ASN A 40 1.15 8.40 -14.66
N PRO A 41 0.20 7.48 -14.40
CA PRO A 41 -0.75 7.61 -13.29
C PRO A 41 -0.07 7.74 -11.91
N TRP A 42 1.14 7.21 -11.75
CA TRP A 42 1.90 7.33 -10.49
C TRP A 42 2.46 8.73 -10.23
N CYS A 43 2.48 9.60 -11.25
CA CYS A 43 2.84 11.01 -11.13
C CYS A 43 1.61 11.92 -10.94
N CYS A 44 0.41 11.43 -11.20
CA CYS A 44 -0.84 12.17 -11.05
C CYS A 44 -1.26 12.28 -9.58
N ASP A 45 -1.90 13.39 -9.24
CA ASP A 45 -2.69 13.49 -8.00
C ASP A 45 -4.15 13.08 -8.29
N LEU A 46 -4.92 12.76 -7.25
CA LEU A 46 -6.31 12.32 -7.40
C LEU A 46 -7.26 13.28 -6.68
N VAL A 47 -8.21 13.83 -7.43
CA VAL A 47 -9.27 14.68 -6.89
C VAL A 47 -10.61 13.96 -6.94
N MET A 48 -11.27 13.88 -5.79
CA MET A 48 -12.58 13.26 -5.66
C MET A 48 -13.68 14.32 -5.76
N GLU A 49 -14.52 14.23 -6.78
CA GLU A 49 -15.71 15.08 -6.97
C GLU A 49 -16.96 14.31 -6.52
N ARG A 50 -17.68 14.86 -5.52
CA ARG A 50 -18.98 14.32 -5.13
C ARG A 50 -20.05 14.73 -6.15
N ARG A 51 -20.83 13.77 -6.63
CA ARG A 51 -21.95 13.96 -7.56
C ARG A 51 -23.21 13.31 -7.00
N GLY A 52 -23.93 14.04 -6.16
CA GLY A 52 -25.07 13.49 -5.44
C GLY A 52 -24.62 12.43 -4.43
N GLU A 53 -25.08 11.19 -4.65
CA GLU A 53 -24.68 10.01 -3.86
C GLU A 53 -23.37 9.37 -4.36
N ASP A 54 -22.97 9.65 -5.59
CA ASP A 54 -21.76 9.10 -6.19
C ASP A 54 -20.52 9.95 -5.89
N THR A 55 -19.35 9.33 -5.99
CA THR A 55 -18.05 10.02 -5.99
C THR A 55 -17.25 9.59 -7.21
N VAL A 56 -16.73 10.58 -7.94
CA VAL A 56 -15.93 10.35 -9.16
C VAL A 56 -14.51 10.87 -8.92
N GLY A 57 -13.52 10.01 -9.15
CA GLY A 57 -12.10 10.39 -9.14
C GLY A 57 -11.68 11.00 -10.48
N HIS A 58 -10.87 12.05 -10.42
CA HIS A 58 -10.24 12.67 -11.57
C HIS A 58 -8.73 12.74 -11.36
N ASP A 59 -7.98 12.22 -12.31
CA ASP A 59 -6.53 12.37 -12.32
C ASP A 59 -6.15 13.82 -12.61
N VAL A 60 -5.20 14.33 -11.84
CA VAL A 60 -4.59 15.64 -11.99
C VAL A 60 -3.16 15.43 -12.46
N PRO A 61 -2.90 15.50 -13.78
CA PRO A 61 -1.53 15.38 -14.28
C PRO A 61 -0.69 16.57 -13.82
N PRO A 62 0.60 16.37 -13.51
CA PRO A 62 1.51 17.45 -13.18
C PRO A 62 1.85 18.32 -14.40
N ASP A 63 1.99 19.63 -14.20
CA ASP A 63 2.57 20.55 -15.19
C ASP A 63 4.09 20.36 -15.32
N GLY A 64 4.70 19.71 -14.33
CA GLY A 64 6.10 19.32 -14.32
C GLY A 64 6.53 18.85 -12.94
N GLY A 65 7.74 18.30 -12.83
CA GLY A 65 8.24 17.80 -11.56
C GLY A 65 9.44 16.89 -11.73
N TRP A 66 9.89 16.32 -10.62
CA TRP A 66 10.92 15.29 -10.62
C TRP A 66 10.59 14.20 -9.63
N MET A 67 10.82 12.96 -10.07
CA MET A 67 10.45 11.75 -9.39
C MET A 67 11.64 10.78 -9.36
N PHE A 68 11.62 9.85 -8.42
CA PHE A 68 12.44 8.66 -8.42
C PHE A 68 11.75 7.54 -7.63
N ALA A 69 12.04 6.31 -8.06
CA ALA A 69 11.47 5.11 -7.49
C ALA A 69 12.45 4.39 -6.54
N VAL A 70 11.94 3.75 -5.50
CA VAL A 70 12.68 2.78 -4.67
C VAL A 70 11.86 1.51 -4.53
N HIS A 71 12.45 0.37 -4.85
CA HIS A 71 11.87 -0.94 -4.57
C HIS A 71 12.52 -1.51 -3.29
N PRO A 72 11.79 -1.61 -2.17
CA PRO A 72 12.36 -2.06 -0.90
C PRO A 72 12.88 -3.50 -0.97
N GLY A 73 12.09 -4.41 -1.54
CA GLY A 73 12.43 -5.80 -1.72
C GLY A 73 11.23 -6.65 -2.15
N PRO A 74 11.44 -7.97 -2.34
CA PRO A 74 10.37 -8.91 -2.71
C PRO A 74 9.12 -8.78 -1.84
N GLY A 75 7.94 -8.85 -2.46
CA GLY A 75 6.64 -8.67 -1.79
C GLY A 75 6.26 -7.22 -1.48
N CYS A 76 7.02 -6.23 -1.98
CA CYS A 76 6.64 -4.82 -1.91
C CYS A 76 6.22 -4.30 -3.29
N GLU A 77 5.33 -3.33 -3.31
CA GLU A 77 5.22 -2.40 -4.42
C GLU A 77 6.48 -1.52 -4.51
N THR A 78 6.68 -0.92 -5.68
CA THR A 78 7.69 0.13 -5.86
C THR A 78 7.17 1.42 -5.23
N ALA A 79 7.96 2.05 -4.36
CA ALA A 79 7.63 3.33 -3.76
C ALA A 79 8.16 4.48 -4.61
N GLU A 80 7.26 5.36 -5.04
CA GLU A 80 7.60 6.58 -5.75
C GLU A 80 7.78 7.76 -4.80
N PHE A 81 8.74 8.63 -5.11
CA PHE A 81 9.02 9.83 -4.35
C PHE A 81 9.35 10.99 -5.28
N GLY A 82 8.92 12.20 -4.93
CA GLY A 82 9.29 13.36 -5.71
C GLY A 82 8.55 14.63 -5.31
N LEU A 83 8.61 15.60 -6.21
CA LEU A 83 7.84 16.84 -6.14
C LEU A 83 7.32 17.16 -7.53
N CYS A 84 6.00 17.30 -7.61
CA CYS A 84 5.25 17.65 -8.79
C CYS A 84 4.60 19.01 -8.59
N LEU A 85 4.54 19.80 -9.65
CA LEU A 85 3.76 21.02 -9.74
C LEU A 85 2.41 20.67 -10.35
N TYR A 86 1.34 20.78 -9.57
CA TYR A 86 -0.01 20.49 -10.06
C TYR A 86 -0.78 21.77 -10.41
N PRO A 87 -1.61 21.74 -11.46
CA PRO A 87 -2.43 22.86 -11.84
C PRO A 87 -3.52 23.11 -10.80
N ALA A 88 -3.92 24.37 -10.61
CA ALA A 88 -5.00 24.74 -9.71
C ALA A 88 -6.39 24.29 -10.20
N THR A 89 -6.50 23.98 -11.50
CA THR A 89 -7.73 23.55 -12.15
C THR A 89 -7.45 22.55 -13.27
N ILE A 90 -8.36 21.60 -13.48
CA ILE A 90 -8.34 20.68 -14.63
C ILE A 90 -9.62 20.78 -15.45
N ARG A 91 -9.55 20.30 -16.70
CA ARG A 91 -10.68 20.25 -17.63
C ARG A 91 -11.36 18.88 -17.53
N VAL A 92 -12.64 18.85 -17.14
CA VAL A 92 -13.46 17.63 -17.07
C VAL A 92 -14.65 17.77 -18.01
N GLY A 93 -14.58 17.14 -19.19
CA GLY A 93 -15.60 17.27 -20.23
C GLY A 93 -15.79 18.72 -20.66
N ARG A 94 -16.96 19.32 -20.39
CA ARG A 94 -17.26 20.75 -20.66
C ARG A 94 -17.10 21.69 -19.44
N ARG A 95 -16.70 21.19 -18.27
CA ARG A 95 -16.47 21.97 -17.05
C ARG A 95 -14.98 22.12 -16.66
N THR A 96 -14.71 23.11 -15.82
CA THR A 96 -13.43 23.29 -15.14
C THR A 96 -13.61 22.93 -13.67
N LEU A 97 -12.75 22.05 -13.15
CA LEU A 97 -12.77 21.59 -11.76
C LEU A 97 -11.58 22.20 -11.01
N ARG A 98 -11.79 22.73 -9.80
CA ARG A 98 -10.69 23.14 -8.91
C ARG A 98 -10.07 21.90 -8.27
N THR A 99 -8.75 21.79 -8.31
CA THR A 99 -8.05 20.60 -7.83
C THR A 99 -7.79 20.66 -6.32
N GLY A 100 -7.50 21.84 -5.78
CA GLY A 100 -7.02 21.98 -4.41
C GLY A 100 -5.55 21.55 -4.21
N CYS A 101 -4.90 21.04 -5.26
CA CYS A 101 -3.53 20.55 -5.24
C CYS A 101 -2.49 21.58 -5.72
N ALA A 102 -2.90 22.84 -5.88
CA ALA A 102 -2.08 23.87 -6.51
C ALA A 102 -0.73 24.06 -5.80
N GLY A 103 0.36 23.97 -6.59
CA GLY A 103 1.72 24.16 -6.10
C GLY A 103 2.54 22.87 -6.11
N TRP A 104 3.66 22.91 -5.37
CA TRP A 104 4.59 21.79 -5.29
C TRP A 104 4.16 20.79 -4.22
N GLY A 105 3.94 19.55 -4.63
CA GLY A 105 3.58 18.46 -3.74
C GLY A 105 3.71 17.12 -4.44
N TYR A 106 3.57 16.05 -3.68
CA TYR A 106 3.41 14.70 -4.21
C TYR A 106 2.72 13.85 -3.15
N ALA A 107 1.79 13.01 -3.60
CA ALA A 107 1.14 12.01 -2.78
C ALA A 107 1.25 10.66 -3.49
N GLY A 108 1.47 9.61 -2.70
CA GLY A 108 1.58 8.25 -3.20
C GLY A 108 1.40 7.27 -2.05
N PHE A 109 1.32 5.99 -2.39
CA PHE A 109 1.27 4.90 -1.42
C PHE A 109 2.21 3.78 -1.87
N CYS A 110 2.59 2.90 -0.94
CA CYS A 110 3.42 1.74 -1.23
C CYS A 110 3.00 0.59 -0.32
N LYS A 111 2.41 -0.46 -0.88
CA LYS A 111 2.06 -1.65 -0.11
C LYS A 111 3.30 -2.49 0.15
N THR A 112 3.45 -2.89 1.42
CA THR A 112 4.55 -3.75 1.88
C THR A 112 4.04 -5.07 2.47
N GLN A 113 2.72 -5.30 2.49
CA GLN A 113 2.10 -6.45 3.18
C GLN A 113 2.67 -7.79 2.72
N TYR A 114 2.91 -7.97 1.42
CA TYR A 114 3.37 -9.24 0.86
C TYR A 114 4.85 -9.52 1.13
N ALA A 115 5.60 -8.55 1.66
CA ALA A 115 6.95 -8.81 2.15
C ALA A 115 6.94 -9.78 3.34
N SER A 116 5.82 -9.90 4.06
CA SER A 116 5.64 -10.91 5.12
C SER A 116 5.75 -12.35 4.63
N LEU A 117 5.51 -12.61 3.34
CA LEU A 117 5.70 -13.93 2.72
C LEU A 117 7.17 -14.36 2.66
N HIS A 118 8.10 -13.42 2.87
CA HIS A 118 9.54 -13.67 2.92
C HIS A 118 10.08 -13.63 4.36
N GLY A 119 9.20 -13.70 5.37
CA GLY A 119 9.54 -13.70 6.78
C GLY A 119 9.44 -12.32 7.43
N GLU A 120 9.20 -12.33 8.75
CA GLU A 120 8.96 -11.12 9.56
C GLU A 120 10.12 -10.12 9.48
N ALA A 121 11.36 -10.60 9.57
CA ALA A 121 12.55 -9.73 9.49
C ALA A 121 12.63 -8.99 8.15
N HIS A 122 12.25 -9.63 7.04
CA HIS A 122 12.23 -8.99 5.73
C HIS A 122 11.09 -7.98 5.62
N PHE A 123 9.90 -8.32 6.12
CA PHE A 123 8.77 -7.40 6.18
C PHE A 123 9.10 -6.13 6.98
N LEU A 124 9.60 -6.28 8.20
CA LEU A 124 10.01 -5.15 9.04
C LEU A 124 11.08 -4.31 8.34
N LYS A 125 12.09 -4.94 7.73
CA LYS A 125 13.13 -4.22 6.97
C LYS A 125 12.52 -3.34 5.88
N CYS A 126 11.63 -3.90 5.06
CA CYS A 126 11.01 -3.19 3.94
C CYS A 126 10.09 -2.06 4.40
N HIS A 127 9.20 -2.34 5.35
CA HIS A 127 8.25 -1.35 5.85
C HIS A 127 8.97 -0.18 6.55
N ARG A 128 9.93 -0.48 7.44
CA ARG A 128 10.74 0.55 8.11
C ARG A 128 11.52 1.40 7.12
N ALA A 129 12.00 0.81 6.03
CA ALA A 129 12.74 1.54 5.00
C ALA A 129 11.88 2.61 4.32
N ILE A 130 10.60 2.35 4.02
CA ILE A 130 9.68 3.35 3.45
C ILE A 130 9.52 4.54 4.39
N ILE A 131 9.30 4.28 5.68
CA ILE A 131 9.17 5.34 6.68
C ILE A 131 10.48 6.14 6.82
N ASP A 132 11.63 5.47 6.85
CA ASP A 132 12.93 6.13 6.92
C ASP A 132 13.21 6.97 5.65
N LEU A 133 12.75 6.55 4.47
CA LEU A 133 12.81 7.33 3.22
C LEU A 133 11.94 8.60 3.32
N LEU A 134 10.70 8.51 3.80
CA LEU A 134 9.84 9.68 4.02
C LEU A 134 10.45 10.66 5.04
N LEU A 135 11.13 10.16 6.05
CA LEU A 135 11.80 11.02 7.04
C LEU A 135 13.07 11.69 6.51
N ILE A 136 13.69 11.19 5.42
CA ILE A 136 14.74 11.92 4.71
C ILE A 136 14.19 13.23 4.15
N TRP A 137 12.99 13.19 3.54
CA TRP A 137 12.32 14.38 3.02
C TRP A 137 12.01 15.38 4.13
N LYS A 138 11.45 14.91 5.25
CA LYS A 138 11.19 15.75 6.43
C LYS A 138 12.48 16.43 6.94
N LYS A 139 13.59 15.70 7.01
CA LYS A 139 14.91 16.24 7.41
C LYS A 139 15.52 17.21 6.41
N LEU A 140 15.06 17.20 5.16
CA LEU A 140 15.47 18.15 4.12
C LEU A 140 14.57 19.40 4.08
N GLY A 141 13.58 19.49 4.98
CA GLY A 141 12.69 20.64 5.10
C GLY A 141 11.37 20.51 4.34
N ALA A 142 11.08 19.35 3.74
CA ALA A 142 9.77 19.11 3.12
C ALA A 142 8.69 18.90 4.20
N ALA A 143 7.49 19.42 3.97
CA ALA A 143 6.31 19.03 4.74
C ALA A 143 5.92 17.59 4.35
N VAL A 144 5.90 16.67 5.32
CA VAL A 144 5.61 15.25 5.09
C VAL A 144 4.52 14.80 6.04
N THR A 145 3.43 14.29 5.44
CA THR A 145 2.35 13.60 6.15
C THR A 145 2.49 12.11 5.87
N ILE A 146 2.51 11.29 6.93
CA ILE A 146 2.60 9.83 6.82
C ILE A 146 1.32 9.25 7.42
N LYS A 147 0.58 8.51 6.59
CA LYS A 147 -0.51 7.64 7.02
C LYS A 147 -0.04 6.22 6.85
N ASP A 148 -0.06 5.47 7.94
CA ASP A 148 0.41 4.09 7.98
C ASP A 148 -0.69 3.18 8.52
N GLU A 149 -1.24 2.37 7.62
CA GLU A 149 -2.30 1.41 7.94
C GLU A 149 -1.80 0.25 8.80
N GLY A 150 -0.48 0.03 8.88
CA GLY A 150 0.12 -1.00 9.73
C GLY A 150 0.31 -0.56 11.19
N ALA A 151 -0.08 0.67 11.56
CA ALA A 151 0.06 1.22 12.90
C ALA A 151 1.50 1.20 13.46
N TYR A 152 2.52 1.07 12.60
CA TYR A 152 3.92 1.21 12.98
C TYR A 152 4.21 2.69 13.25
N TRP A 153 3.86 3.59 12.34
CA TRP A 153 4.01 5.03 12.51
C TRP A 153 2.78 5.65 13.22
N PRO A 154 2.93 6.62 14.15
CA PRO A 154 4.15 7.34 14.54
C PRO A 154 4.98 6.71 15.67
N GLY A 155 4.45 5.71 16.38
CA GLY A 155 5.09 5.13 17.58
C GLY A 155 6.33 4.26 17.30
N ARG A 156 6.56 3.89 16.04
CA ARG A 156 7.51 2.86 15.58
C ARG A 156 7.30 1.51 16.27
N ASP A 157 6.04 1.12 16.44
CA ASP A 157 5.64 -0.09 17.15
C ASP A 157 5.66 -1.31 16.21
N GLU A 158 6.75 -2.09 16.29
CA GLU A 158 6.92 -3.28 15.45
C GLU A 158 5.93 -4.40 15.82
N ALA A 159 5.52 -4.48 17.08
CA ALA A 159 4.59 -5.51 17.53
C ALA A 159 3.20 -5.28 16.93
N LYS A 160 2.72 -4.02 16.93
CA LYS A 160 1.48 -3.65 16.25
C LYS A 160 1.55 -3.91 14.75
N LEU A 161 2.64 -3.55 14.11
CA LEU A 161 2.83 -3.81 12.68
C LEU A 161 2.73 -5.29 12.31
N LEU A 162 3.37 -6.15 13.11
CA LEU A 162 3.31 -7.60 12.91
C LEU A 162 1.90 -8.15 13.19
N ALA A 163 1.20 -7.63 14.21
CA ALA A 163 -0.18 -8.02 14.49
C ALA A 163 -1.13 -7.63 13.36
N GLU A 164 -1.01 -6.40 12.82
CA GLU A 164 -1.85 -5.90 11.72
C GLU A 164 -1.63 -6.71 10.44
N VAL A 165 -0.37 -6.94 10.03
CA VAL A 165 -0.11 -7.76 8.82
C VAL A 165 -0.60 -9.20 9.00
N GLY A 166 -0.51 -9.74 10.23
CA GLY A 166 -1.05 -11.06 10.57
C GLY A 166 -2.56 -11.13 10.37
N GLN A 167 -3.30 -10.13 10.85
CA GLN A 167 -4.76 -10.02 10.68
C GLN A 167 -5.14 -9.89 9.20
N MET A 168 -4.45 -9.04 8.44
CA MET A 168 -4.70 -8.91 7.00
C MET A 168 -4.45 -10.22 6.25
N ASN A 169 -3.35 -10.91 6.56
CA ASN A 169 -3.03 -12.20 5.95
C ASN A 169 -4.08 -13.26 6.28
N GLN A 170 -4.60 -13.28 7.51
CA GLN A 170 -5.70 -14.18 7.91
C GLN A 170 -6.99 -13.89 7.15
N LEU A 171 -7.33 -12.61 6.97
CA LEU A 171 -8.52 -12.21 6.20
C LEU A 171 -8.40 -12.64 4.73
N VAL A 172 -7.27 -12.34 4.09
CA VAL A 172 -7.01 -12.73 2.70
C VAL A 172 -7.04 -14.26 2.54
N ALA A 173 -6.45 -14.99 3.48
CA ALA A 173 -6.48 -16.45 3.48
C ALA A 173 -7.90 -17.01 3.66
N ALA A 174 -8.71 -16.41 4.53
CA ALA A 174 -10.09 -16.86 4.76
C ALA A 174 -10.98 -16.64 3.53
N VAL A 175 -10.89 -15.45 2.91
CA VAL A 175 -11.62 -15.15 1.67
C VAL A 175 -11.15 -16.05 0.54
N GLY A 176 -9.83 -16.22 0.39
CA GLY A 176 -9.26 -17.15 -0.57
C GLY A 176 -9.76 -18.57 -0.40
N GLY A 177 -9.71 -19.09 0.82
CA GLY A 177 -10.22 -20.42 1.16
C GLY A 177 -11.68 -20.59 0.74
N ALA A 178 -12.53 -19.62 1.10
CA ALA A 178 -13.94 -19.66 0.72
C ALA A 178 -14.16 -19.65 -0.80
N MET A 179 -13.38 -18.85 -1.54
CA MET A 179 -13.44 -18.84 -3.01
C MET A 179 -12.98 -20.16 -3.61
N LYS A 180 -11.94 -20.78 -3.04
CA LYS A 180 -11.45 -22.09 -3.48
C LYS A 180 -12.48 -23.18 -3.19
N ASP A 181 -13.07 -23.20 -2.00
CA ASP A 181 -14.09 -24.18 -1.62
C ASP A 181 -15.30 -24.08 -2.57
N ALA A 182 -15.75 -22.86 -2.91
CA ALA A 182 -16.81 -22.65 -3.89
C ALA A 182 -16.41 -23.06 -5.32
N ALA A 183 -15.12 -22.94 -5.69
CA ALA A 183 -14.62 -23.41 -6.97
C ALA A 183 -14.59 -24.96 -7.04
N ASP A 184 -14.13 -25.61 -5.97
CA ASP A 184 -14.10 -27.07 -5.86
C ASP A 184 -15.54 -27.67 -5.83
N GLU A 185 -16.54 -26.89 -5.41
CA GLU A 185 -17.98 -27.20 -5.47
C GLU A 185 -18.63 -26.93 -6.86
N GLY A 186 -17.84 -26.62 -7.89
CA GLY A 186 -18.32 -26.48 -9.28
C GLY A 186 -18.17 -25.07 -9.88
N GLY A 187 -17.43 -24.18 -9.22
CA GLY A 187 -17.06 -22.85 -9.73
C GLY A 187 -15.74 -22.82 -10.52
N PRO A 188 -15.38 -21.66 -11.12
CA PRO A 188 -14.12 -21.50 -11.84
C PRO A 188 -12.91 -21.59 -10.89
N SER A 189 -11.86 -22.31 -11.29
CA SER A 189 -10.67 -22.55 -10.46
C SER A 189 -9.97 -21.24 -10.06
N VAL A 190 -9.74 -21.04 -8.76
CA VAL A 190 -9.03 -19.86 -8.21
C VAL A 190 -7.63 -20.25 -7.75
N GLN A 191 -6.61 -19.60 -8.31
CA GLN A 191 -5.21 -19.70 -7.84
C GLN A 191 -4.81 -18.40 -7.15
N ALA A 192 -4.20 -18.52 -5.97
CA ALA A 192 -3.67 -17.39 -5.23
C ALA A 192 -2.33 -17.76 -4.57
N PRO A 193 -1.33 -16.85 -4.54
CA PRO A 193 0.03 -17.17 -4.08
C PRO A 193 0.10 -17.73 -2.65
N PHE A 194 -0.81 -17.32 -1.76
CA PHE A 194 -0.85 -17.78 -0.37
C PHE A 194 -1.31 -19.24 -0.21
N PHE A 195 -1.90 -19.87 -1.25
CA PHE A 195 -2.23 -21.31 -1.20
C PHE A 195 -0.98 -22.21 -1.32
N SER A 196 0.12 -21.69 -1.86
CA SER A 196 1.36 -22.44 -2.08
C SER A 196 2.31 -22.44 -0.88
N THR A 197 2.15 -21.50 0.04
CA THR A 197 2.93 -21.41 1.28
C THR A 197 2.27 -22.29 2.35
N GLY A 198 2.84 -23.48 2.58
CA GLY A 198 2.38 -24.48 3.56
C GLY A 198 2.44 -24.07 5.04
N SER A 199 2.23 -22.81 5.39
CA SER A 199 2.20 -22.29 6.76
C SER A 199 0.78 -22.07 7.32
N LEU A 200 -0.26 -22.54 6.65
CA LEU A 200 -1.63 -22.48 7.14
C LEU A 200 -2.24 -23.88 7.25
N ASN A 201 -1.49 -24.81 7.83
CA ASN A 201 -2.08 -26.03 8.32
C ASN A 201 -2.94 -25.71 9.56
N CYS A 202 -4.24 -25.88 9.37
CA CYS A 202 -5.25 -26.19 10.38
C CYS A 202 -5.87 -25.01 11.15
N TRP A 203 -7.05 -24.58 10.71
CA TRP A 203 -8.22 -24.48 11.59
C TRP A 203 -9.43 -25.09 10.87
N ARG A 204 -9.50 -26.42 10.90
CA ARG A 204 -10.70 -27.16 10.48
C ARG A 204 -11.81 -26.81 11.47
N ARG A 205 -12.88 -26.14 10.99
CA ARG A 205 -14.15 -25.98 11.72
C ARG A 205 -14.61 -27.36 12.18
N ARG A 206 -14.64 -27.61 13.49
CA ARG A 206 -15.47 -28.67 14.06
C ARG A 206 -16.85 -28.07 14.29
N ALA A 207 -17.69 -28.09 13.25
CA ALA A 207 -19.12 -27.94 13.43
C ALA A 207 -19.60 -29.20 14.18
N SER A 208 -19.93 -29.07 15.46
CA SER A 208 -20.66 -30.10 16.18
C SER A 208 -22.10 -30.12 15.65
N THR A 209 -22.36 -30.99 14.68
CA THR A 209 -23.71 -31.49 14.40
C THR A 209 -24.09 -32.44 15.54
N GLY A 210 -25.10 -32.04 16.31
CA GLY A 210 -25.66 -32.83 17.40
C GLY A 210 -27.15 -32.99 17.23
N THR A 211 -27.59 -33.54 16.09
CA THR A 211 -28.93 -34.12 15.95
C THR A 211 -28.96 -35.43 16.75
N ARG A 212 -29.71 -35.48 17.85
CA ARG A 212 -30.05 -36.74 18.54
C ARG A 212 -31.23 -37.40 17.81
N PRO A 213 -31.15 -38.67 17.41
CA PRO A 213 -32.33 -39.45 17.10
C PRO A 213 -32.96 -40.03 18.38
N ALA A 214 -34.28 -40.13 18.35
CA ALA A 214 -35.11 -40.73 19.39
C ALA A 214 -35.01 -42.27 19.41
N SER A 215 -35.13 -42.88 20.60
CA SER A 215 -36.03 -44.02 20.82
C SER A 215 -36.13 -44.38 22.31
N ALA A 216 -37.24 -45.04 22.62
CA ALA A 216 -37.84 -45.26 23.93
C ALA A 216 -37.17 -46.34 24.80
N ARG A 217 -37.40 -46.28 26.12
CA ARG A 217 -37.67 -47.46 26.95
C ARG A 217 -38.45 -47.12 28.22
N GLN A 218 -39.40 -48.00 28.54
CA GLN A 218 -40.38 -47.95 29.61
C GLN A 218 -39.84 -48.32 31.01
N SER A 219 -40.56 -47.82 32.02
CA SER A 219 -41.06 -48.51 33.24
C SER A 219 -40.33 -48.36 34.60
N ARG A 220 -41.20 -48.24 35.63
CA ARG A 220 -41.05 -48.40 37.10
C ARG A 220 -40.48 -47.16 37.82
N ARG A 221 -41.13 -46.57 38.83
CA ARG A 221 -42.24 -46.95 39.72
C ARG A 221 -43.15 -45.74 39.96
#